data_AF-A0AAW2FL26-F1
#
_entry.id   AF-A0AAW2FL26-F1
#
_cell.length_a   1.000
_cell.length_b   1.000
_cell.length_c   1.000
_cell.angle_alpha   90.00
_cell.angle_beta   90.00
_cell.angle_gamma   90.00
#
_symmetry.space_group_name_H-M   'P 1'
#
loop_
_entity.id
_entity.type
_entity.pdbx_description
1 polymer ?
#
loop_
_entity_poly.entity_id
_entity_poly.type
_entity_poly.pdbx_seq_one_letter_code
_entity_poly.pdbx_strand_id
1 'polypeptide(L)'
;MDFENLNHLNARFNLFSGNLFPMTNGKSFSFFWKIHSAFSWLTQIILIIVMIPGYIYLPIEKLFEDEMSGFGEIFDAIMFLIQCYYISLRIHTHKDMLYQLIQNVNEMLHITDGIMKNIMPSILNPVKTPLNFYWSTNLAATSLWGSLAFLLLFEKDQFRYEDYGIPVAFTKQPFSRTTFFFGSVFIYISSLYMVLKKIGVDFYVVHLVLMVTAQYRYIALKYAAICQEESESNEFGKKYSQEVRQRKEKEIKTLCRHHKNVI
;
A
#
# COMPACT_ATOMS: atom_id res chain seq x y z
N MET A 1 -18.10 -8.09 -9.82
CA MET A 1 -17.15 -7.31 -8.99
C MET A 1 -15.75 -7.80 -9.35
N ASP A 2 -14.73 -6.96 -9.29
CA ASP A 2 -13.34 -7.36 -9.52
C ASP A 2 -12.42 -6.69 -8.49
N PHE A 3 -11.19 -7.16 -8.42
CA PHE A 3 -10.15 -6.75 -7.46
C PHE A 3 -9.93 -5.24 -7.44
N GLU A 4 -10.02 -4.57 -8.60
CA GLU A 4 -9.86 -3.13 -8.72
C GLU A 4 -11.08 -2.37 -8.17
N ASN A 5 -12.29 -2.81 -8.51
CA ASN A 5 -13.54 -2.14 -8.12
C ASN A 5 -13.93 -2.40 -6.66
N LEU A 6 -13.43 -3.46 -6.03
CA LEU A 6 -13.71 -3.74 -4.62
C LEU A 6 -13.08 -2.72 -3.67
N ASN A 7 -11.99 -2.07 -4.08
CA ASN A 7 -11.35 -1.02 -3.29
C ASN A 7 -10.78 0.09 -4.18
N HIS A 8 -11.65 1.02 -4.57
CA HIS A 8 -11.25 2.18 -5.36
C HIS A 8 -10.17 3.04 -4.70
N LEU A 9 -10.04 3.03 -3.36
CA LEU A 9 -8.96 3.75 -2.68
C LEU A 9 -7.61 3.11 -3.01
N ASN A 10 -7.50 1.78 -2.92
CA ASN A 10 -6.27 1.07 -3.31
C ASN A 10 -5.87 1.40 -4.76
N ALA A 11 -6.82 1.34 -5.71
CA ALA A 11 -6.54 1.66 -7.11
C ALA A 11 -6.04 3.11 -7.30
N ARG A 12 -6.69 4.08 -6.64
CA ARG A 12 -6.30 5.50 -6.72
C ARG A 12 -4.95 5.76 -6.07
N PHE A 13 -4.71 5.26 -4.86
CA PHE A 13 -3.44 5.46 -4.15
C PHE A 13 -2.29 4.77 -4.88
N ASN A 14 -2.51 3.63 -5.52
CA ASN A 14 -1.49 2.97 -6.34
C ASN A 14 -1.04 3.85 -7.53
N LEU A 15 -1.97 4.58 -8.15
CA LEU A 15 -1.66 5.53 -9.23
C LEU A 15 -1.00 6.81 -8.70
N PHE A 16 -1.62 7.48 -7.72
CA PHE A 16 -1.14 8.76 -7.20
C PHE A 16 0.23 8.65 -6.52
N SER A 17 0.50 7.55 -5.81
CA SER A 17 1.81 7.27 -5.21
C SER A 17 2.91 6.96 -6.23
N GLY A 18 2.53 6.63 -7.47
CA GLY A 18 3.47 6.16 -8.48
C GLY A 18 4.08 4.78 -8.15
N ASN A 19 3.41 3.94 -7.36
CA ASN A 19 3.87 2.58 -7.06
C ASN A 19 3.58 1.60 -8.21
N LEU A 20 2.49 1.81 -8.95
CA LEU A 20 2.14 1.04 -10.16
C LEU A 20 2.13 -0.48 -9.95
N PHE A 21 1.59 -0.94 -8.82
CA PHE A 21 1.43 -2.37 -8.54
C PHE A 21 0.42 -3.07 -9.46
N PRO A 22 0.56 -4.39 -9.66
CA PRO A 22 -0.38 -5.20 -10.44
C PRO A 22 -1.83 -5.07 -9.94
N MET A 23 -2.78 -4.74 -10.83
CA MET A 23 -4.21 -4.62 -10.48
C MET A 23 -5.12 -5.48 -11.35
N THR A 24 -4.81 -5.61 -12.64
CA THR A 24 -5.57 -6.41 -13.60
C THR A 24 -4.64 -7.01 -14.64
N ASN A 25 -4.89 -8.25 -15.06
CA ASN A 25 -4.11 -8.86 -16.14
C ASN A 25 -4.47 -8.18 -17.49
N GLY A 26 -3.46 -7.70 -18.23
CA GLY A 26 -3.63 -7.22 -19.62
C GLY A 26 -3.70 -5.71 -19.85
N LYS A 27 -3.80 -4.85 -18.82
CA LYS A 27 -3.72 -3.39 -18.99
C LYS A 27 -2.42 -2.84 -18.41
N SER A 28 -1.49 -2.48 -19.28
CA SER A 28 -0.29 -1.75 -18.85
C SER A 28 -0.66 -0.33 -18.46
N PHE A 29 -0.06 0.20 -17.39
CA PHE A 29 -0.18 1.62 -17.05
C PHE A 29 0.21 2.51 -18.23
N SER A 30 -0.51 3.63 -18.40
CA SER A 30 -0.22 4.59 -19.45
C SER A 30 1.20 5.17 -19.29
N PHE A 31 1.77 5.66 -20.39
CA PHE A 31 3.09 6.28 -20.38
C PHE A 31 3.19 7.43 -19.37
N PHE A 32 2.13 8.22 -19.25
CA PHE A 32 2.02 9.30 -18.27
C PHE A 32 2.26 8.79 -16.83
N TRP A 33 1.58 7.72 -16.42
CA TRP A 33 1.73 7.17 -15.07
C TRP A 33 3.13 6.59 -14.81
N LYS A 34 3.79 6.06 -15.84
CA LYS A 34 5.18 5.59 -15.74
C LYS A 34 6.17 6.75 -15.52
N ILE A 35 5.99 7.88 -16.22
CA ILE A 35 6.78 9.09 -15.97
C ILE A 35 6.53 9.61 -14.56
N HIS A 36 5.27 9.71 -14.15
CA HIS A 36 4.91 10.14 -12.79
C HIS A 36 5.56 9.27 -11.72
N SER A 37 5.53 7.95 -11.92
CA SER A 37 6.22 6.99 -11.04
C SER A 37 7.72 7.27 -10.96
N ALA A 38 8.40 7.38 -12.11
CA ALA A 38 9.84 7.68 -12.15
C ALA A 38 10.17 9.01 -11.46
N PHE A 39 9.38 10.05 -11.71
CA PHE A 39 9.53 11.37 -11.08
C PHE A 39 9.37 11.28 -9.56
N SER A 40 8.32 10.62 -9.08
CA SER A 40 8.05 10.47 -7.64
C SER A 40 9.12 9.67 -6.89
N TRP A 41 9.82 8.76 -7.56
CA TRP A 41 10.98 8.05 -6.99
C TRP A 41 12.24 8.92 -7.01
N LEU A 42 12.45 9.67 -8.09
CA LEU A 42 13.59 10.57 -8.23
C LEU A 42 13.60 11.65 -7.13
N THR A 43 12.45 12.22 -6.77
CA THR A 43 12.37 13.21 -5.69
C THR A 43 12.83 12.63 -4.35
N GLN A 44 12.53 11.36 -4.05
CA GLN A 44 12.97 10.70 -2.82
C GLN A 44 14.49 10.48 -2.80
N ILE A 45 15.06 10.08 -3.94
CA ILE A 45 16.51 9.87 -4.06
C ILE A 45 17.24 11.20 -3.86
N ILE A 46 16.76 12.28 -4.49
CA ILE A 46 17.34 13.62 -4.32
C ILE A 46 17.26 14.07 -2.86
N LEU A 47 16.11 13.85 -2.20
CA LEU A 47 15.94 14.20 -0.79
C LEU A 47 16.96 13.46 0.10
N ILE A 48 17.20 12.16 -0.11
CA ILE A 48 18.24 11.43 0.64
C ILE A 48 19.63 12.04 0.39
N ILE A 49 19.96 12.30 -0.88
CA ILE A 49 21.28 12.83 -1.27
C ILE A 49 21.56 14.17 -0.57
N VAL A 50 20.56 15.05 -0.45
CA VAL A 50 20.74 16.36 0.19
C VAL A 50 20.65 16.32 1.72
N MET A 51 20.01 15.28 2.29
CA MET A 51 19.98 15.06 3.75
C MET A 51 21.33 14.61 4.31
N ILE A 52 22.07 13.75 3.59
CA ILE A 52 23.40 13.26 4.02
C ILE A 52 24.37 14.41 4.39
N PRO A 53 24.63 15.40 3.51
CA PRO A 53 25.49 16.52 3.86
C PRO A 53 24.85 17.42 4.92
N GLY A 54 23.53 17.62 4.89
CA GLY A 54 22.81 18.40 5.92
C GLY A 54 23.08 17.88 7.32
N TYR A 55 23.10 16.55 7.48
CA TYR A 55 23.44 15.88 8.72
C TYR A 55 24.92 15.99 9.11
N ILE A 56 25.84 15.80 8.16
CA ILE A 56 27.29 15.93 8.41
C ILE A 56 27.64 17.33 8.93
N TYR A 57 26.92 18.36 8.46
CA TYR A 57 27.13 19.74 8.88
C TYR A 57 26.36 20.15 10.14
N LEU A 58 25.52 19.27 10.70
CA LEU A 58 24.75 19.55 11.90
C LEU A 58 25.64 19.37 13.15
N PRO A 59 25.68 20.36 14.07
CA PRO A 59 26.47 20.23 15.30
C PRO A 59 25.94 19.09 16.19
N ILE A 60 26.86 18.33 16.78
CA ILE A 60 26.59 17.12 17.57
C ILE A 60 25.72 17.45 18.81
N GLU A 61 25.85 18.65 19.35
CA GLU A 61 25.06 19.10 20.51
C GLU A 61 23.58 19.19 20.16
N LYS A 62 23.23 19.68 18.96
CA LYS A 62 21.85 19.74 18.48
C LYS A 62 21.28 18.38 18.10
N LEU A 63 22.14 17.40 17.85
CA LEU A 63 21.73 16.02 17.57
C LEU A 63 21.25 15.27 18.82
N PHE A 64 21.69 15.69 20.01
CA PHE A 64 21.41 15.01 21.27
C PHE A 64 20.53 15.80 22.25
N GLU A 65 20.50 17.14 22.16
CA GLU A 65 19.69 17.98 23.06
C GLU A 65 18.24 18.15 22.60
N ASP A 66 17.98 18.15 21.30
CA ASP A 66 16.63 18.17 20.76
C ASP A 66 16.22 16.73 20.40
N GLU A 67 15.38 16.09 21.21
CA GLU A 67 14.69 14.82 20.89
C GLU A 67 13.89 14.86 19.56
N MET A 68 13.78 16.06 18.96
CA MET A 68 12.89 16.41 17.86
C MET A 68 13.61 16.91 16.59
N SER A 69 14.95 17.00 16.52
CA SER A 69 15.62 17.86 15.51
C SER A 69 16.46 17.20 14.39
N GLY A 70 16.53 15.86 14.26
CA GLY A 70 17.01 15.31 12.98
C GLY A 70 17.52 13.89 12.93
N PHE A 71 18.05 13.30 14.02
CA PHE A 71 18.51 11.90 13.96
C PHE A 71 17.34 10.92 13.82
N GLY A 72 16.31 11.09 14.65
CA GLY A 72 15.08 10.29 14.58
C GLY A 72 14.38 10.42 13.23
N GLU A 73 14.31 11.64 12.69
CA GLU A 73 13.62 11.90 11.43
C GLU A 73 14.35 11.34 10.20
N ILE A 74 15.69 11.40 10.15
CA ILE A 74 16.45 10.74 9.08
C ILE A 74 16.33 9.24 9.20
N PHE A 75 16.46 8.70 10.41
CA PHE A 75 16.35 7.26 10.63
C PHE A 75 14.97 6.76 10.20
N ASP A 76 13.91 7.46 10.60
CA ASP A 76 12.55 7.18 10.20
C ASP A 76 12.39 7.29 8.68
N ALA A 77 12.84 8.38 8.06
CA ALA A 77 12.76 8.57 6.60
C ALA A 77 13.48 7.45 5.83
N ILE A 78 14.68 7.06 6.26
CA ILE A 78 15.45 5.95 5.67
C ILE A 78 14.73 4.63 5.89
N MET A 79 14.26 4.35 7.12
CA MET A 79 13.50 3.14 7.44
C MET A 79 12.24 3.04 6.58
N PHE A 80 11.46 4.12 6.46
CA PHE A 80 10.27 4.20 5.63
C PHE A 80 10.59 3.91 4.16
N LEU A 81 11.66 4.50 3.62
CA LEU A 81 12.08 4.28 2.24
C LEU A 81 12.54 2.84 2.00
N ILE A 82 13.35 2.26 2.91
CA ILE A 82 13.79 0.87 2.82
C ILE A 82 12.58 -0.06 2.84
N GLN A 83 11.63 0.15 3.74
CA GLN A 83 10.40 -0.66 3.81
C GLN A 83 9.57 -0.55 2.53
N CYS A 84 9.32 0.67 2.05
CA CYS A 84 8.57 0.89 0.81
C CYS A 84 9.26 0.24 -0.39
N TYR A 85 10.58 0.42 -0.52
CA TYR A 85 11.38 -0.15 -1.59
C TYR A 85 11.37 -1.68 -1.53
N TYR A 86 11.60 -2.27 -0.35
CA TYR A 86 11.63 -3.71 -0.17
C TYR A 86 10.31 -4.37 -0.53
N ILE A 87 9.18 -3.83 -0.05
CA ILE A 87 7.86 -4.37 -0.36
C ILE A 87 7.55 -4.20 -1.86
N SER A 88 7.85 -3.02 -2.43
CA SER A 88 7.63 -2.75 -3.85
C SER A 88 8.44 -3.70 -4.73
N LEU A 89 9.71 -3.92 -4.38
CA LEU A 89 10.60 -4.85 -5.06
C LEU A 89 10.02 -6.27 -4.99
N ARG A 90 9.59 -6.73 -3.81
CA ARG A 90 8.95 -8.06 -3.68
C ARG A 90 7.72 -8.21 -4.55
N ILE A 91 6.83 -7.21 -4.56
CA ILE A 91 5.62 -7.20 -5.40
C ILE A 91 5.99 -7.27 -6.88
N HIS A 92 6.97 -6.50 -7.32
CA HIS A 92 7.39 -6.47 -8.72
C HIS A 92 8.09 -7.76 -9.15
N THR A 93 8.91 -8.36 -8.29
CA THR A 93 9.60 -9.63 -8.56
C THR A 93 8.60 -10.80 -8.67
N HIS A 94 7.55 -10.81 -7.86
CA HIS A 94 6.54 -11.87 -7.84
C HIS A 94 5.24 -11.48 -8.57
N LYS A 95 5.32 -10.50 -9.49
CA LYS A 95 4.15 -9.94 -10.18
C LYS A 95 3.32 -11.01 -10.90
N ASP A 96 3.96 -12.03 -11.46
CA ASP A 96 3.27 -13.06 -12.25
C ASP A 96 2.37 -13.93 -11.36
N MET A 97 2.87 -14.31 -10.17
CA MET A 97 2.08 -15.01 -9.15
C MET A 97 0.94 -14.11 -8.63
N LEU A 98 1.21 -12.81 -8.43
CA LEU A 98 0.18 -11.86 -8.03
C LEU A 98 -0.92 -11.70 -9.09
N TYR A 99 -0.57 -11.68 -10.37
CA TYR A 99 -1.56 -11.66 -11.45
C TYR A 99 -2.44 -12.91 -11.44
N GLN A 100 -1.86 -14.10 -11.23
CA GLN A 100 -2.62 -15.34 -11.10
C GLN A 100 -3.57 -15.30 -9.90
N LEU A 101 -3.08 -14.84 -8.75
CA LEU A 101 -3.91 -14.67 -7.55
C LEU A 101 -5.08 -13.73 -7.81
N ILE A 102 -4.82 -12.53 -8.35
CA ILE A 102 -5.84 -11.54 -8.70
C ILE A 102 -6.86 -12.11 -9.68
N GLN A 103 -6.40 -12.84 -10.70
CA GLN A 103 -7.29 -13.48 -11.66
C GLN A 103 -8.21 -14.51 -10.99
N ASN A 104 -7.67 -15.37 -10.13
CA ASN A 104 -8.47 -16.36 -9.41
C ASN A 104 -9.49 -15.70 -8.45
N VAL A 105 -9.09 -14.61 -7.77
CA VAL A 105 -10.03 -13.78 -6.98
C VAL A 105 -11.15 -13.26 -7.88
N ASN A 106 -10.80 -12.67 -9.04
CA ASN A 106 -11.77 -12.11 -9.97
C ASN A 106 -12.74 -13.16 -10.53
N GLU A 107 -12.26 -14.36 -10.85
CA GLU A 107 -13.09 -15.47 -11.30
C GLU A 107 -14.07 -15.89 -10.19
N MET A 108 -13.62 -16.01 -8.94
CA MET A 108 -14.50 -16.28 -7.80
C MET A 108 -15.51 -15.15 -7.54
N LEU A 109 -15.13 -13.90 -7.77
CA LEU A 109 -16.04 -12.75 -7.67
C LEU A 109 -17.08 -12.70 -8.79
N HIS A 110 -16.73 -13.25 -9.96
CA HIS A 110 -17.62 -13.32 -11.11
C HIS A 110 -18.63 -14.45 -10.96
N ILE A 111 -18.22 -15.58 -10.36
CA ILE A 111 -19.10 -16.67 -9.92
C ILE A 111 -19.93 -16.13 -8.74
N THR A 112 -21.01 -15.42 -9.07
CA THR A 112 -21.83 -14.64 -8.13
C THR A 112 -22.73 -15.56 -7.31
N ASP A 113 -22.11 -16.33 -6.42
CA ASP A 113 -22.84 -17.11 -5.43
C ASP A 113 -23.23 -16.21 -4.26
N GLY A 114 -24.43 -16.41 -3.69
CA GLY A 114 -24.93 -15.63 -2.55
C GLY A 114 -23.96 -15.60 -1.35
N ILE A 115 -23.12 -16.63 -1.24
CA ILE A 115 -22.04 -16.73 -0.26
C ILE A 115 -21.01 -15.60 -0.43
N MET A 116 -20.48 -15.38 -1.64
CA MET A 116 -19.44 -14.36 -1.88
C MET A 116 -19.99 -12.95 -1.66
N LYS A 117 -21.28 -12.73 -2.02
CA LYS A 117 -22.00 -11.46 -1.79
C LYS A 117 -22.11 -11.10 -0.31
N ASN A 118 -22.18 -12.10 0.58
CA ASN A 118 -22.24 -11.89 2.03
C ASN A 118 -20.84 -11.77 2.66
N ILE A 119 -19.87 -12.56 2.19
CA ILE A 119 -18.50 -12.54 2.71
C ILE A 119 -17.84 -11.18 2.44
N MET A 120 -17.95 -10.66 1.23
CA MET A 120 -17.16 -9.50 0.82
C MET A 120 -17.42 -8.24 1.67
N PRO A 121 -18.68 -7.81 1.92
CA PRO A 121 -18.95 -6.70 2.81
C PRO A 121 -18.50 -6.96 4.25
N SER A 122 -18.60 -8.20 4.73
CA SER A 122 -18.19 -8.57 6.09
C SER A 122 -16.68 -8.41 6.34
N ILE A 123 -15.86 -8.53 5.29
CA ILE A 123 -14.40 -8.39 5.35
C ILE A 123 -13.98 -6.95 5.06
N LEU A 124 -14.57 -6.29 4.06
CA LEU A 124 -14.15 -4.96 3.63
C LEU A 124 -14.66 -3.83 4.53
N ASN A 125 -15.90 -3.91 5.02
CA ASN A 125 -16.51 -2.82 5.77
C ASN A 125 -15.78 -2.48 7.08
N PRO A 126 -15.37 -3.47 7.91
CA PRO A 126 -14.68 -3.17 9.16
C PRO A 126 -13.35 -2.46 8.96
N VAL A 127 -12.67 -2.70 7.85
CA VAL A 127 -11.33 -2.18 7.57
C VAL A 127 -11.38 -0.81 6.88
N LYS A 128 -12.50 -0.45 6.23
CA LYS A 128 -12.67 0.82 5.53
C LYS A 128 -12.48 2.05 6.44
N THR A 129 -13.08 2.06 7.63
CA THR A 129 -13.01 3.21 8.54
C THR A 129 -11.60 3.41 9.12
N PRO A 130 -10.93 2.37 9.67
CA PRO A 130 -9.53 2.48 10.11
C PRO A 130 -8.59 2.95 9.00
N LEU A 131 -8.75 2.39 7.78
CA LEU A 131 -7.96 2.80 6.63
C LEU A 131 -8.17 4.26 6.26
N ASN A 132 -9.42 4.75 6.30
CA ASN A 132 -9.72 6.15 6.05
C ASN A 132 -9.09 7.09 7.08
N PHE A 133 -9.17 6.72 8.36
CA PHE A 133 -8.54 7.46 9.44
C PHE A 133 -7.01 7.46 9.29
N TYR A 134 -6.42 6.30 8.95
CA TYR A 134 -4.99 6.15 8.75
C TYR A 134 -4.45 7.12 7.69
N TRP A 135 -4.98 7.10 6.46
CA TRP A 135 -4.41 7.95 5.40
C TRP A 135 -4.67 9.44 5.65
N SER A 136 -5.84 9.80 6.16
CA SER A 136 -6.21 11.20 6.39
C SER A 136 -5.38 11.81 7.52
N THR A 137 -5.15 11.08 8.60
CA THR A 137 -4.33 11.53 9.73
C THR A 137 -2.88 11.72 9.31
N ASN A 138 -2.31 10.77 8.56
CA ASN A 138 -0.94 10.90 8.04
C ASN A 138 -0.80 12.12 7.13
N LEU A 139 -1.72 12.30 6.17
CA LEU A 139 -1.68 13.43 5.25
C LEU A 139 -1.84 14.78 5.98
N ALA A 140 -2.73 14.85 6.98
CA ALA A 140 -2.95 16.03 7.80
C ALA A 140 -1.70 16.37 8.64
N ALA A 141 -1.09 15.37 9.29
CA ALA A 141 0.11 15.54 10.09
C ALA A 141 1.29 16.04 9.23
N THR A 142 1.53 15.43 8.07
CA THR A 142 2.58 15.88 7.13
C THR A 142 2.31 17.29 6.61
N SER A 143 1.04 17.63 6.36
CA SER A 143 0.67 18.97 5.91
C SER A 143 0.92 20.02 6.97
N LEU A 144 0.55 19.72 8.23
CA LEU A 144 0.78 20.60 9.37
C LEU A 144 2.29 20.82 9.59
N TRP A 145 3.06 19.74 9.61
CA TRP A 145 4.51 19.81 9.82
C TRP A 145 5.21 20.60 8.71
N GLY A 146 4.89 20.29 7.45
CA GLY A 146 5.43 20.99 6.31
C GLY A 146 5.10 22.48 6.27
N SER A 147 3.99 22.89 6.91
CA SER A 147 3.59 24.30 7.00
C SER A 147 4.48 25.12 7.94
N LEU A 148 5.13 24.49 8.92
CA LEU A 148 5.97 25.18 9.92
C LEU A 148 7.16 25.90 9.27
N ALA A 149 7.82 25.26 8.30
CA ALA A 149 8.94 25.85 7.58
C ALA A 149 8.54 27.15 6.84
N PHE A 150 7.28 27.27 6.41
CA PHE A 150 6.80 28.48 5.73
C PHE A 150 6.54 29.64 6.69
N LEU A 151 6.29 29.39 7.99
CA LEU A 151 6.14 30.46 8.98
C LEU A 151 7.46 31.22 9.17
N LEU A 152 8.59 30.52 9.11
CA LEU A 152 9.93 31.11 9.25
C LEU A 152 10.28 32.11 8.14
N LEU A 153 9.61 32.05 6.98
CA LEU A 153 9.79 33.02 5.89
C LEU A 153 9.39 34.45 6.30
N PHE A 154 8.53 34.61 7.31
CA PHE A 154 8.07 35.91 7.79
C PHE A 154 8.97 36.49 8.87
N GLU A 155 9.82 35.67 9.50
CA GLU A 155 10.62 36.05 10.67
C GLU A 155 12.09 36.35 10.33
N LYS A 156 12.64 35.71 9.29
CA LYS A 156 14.08 35.75 8.98
C LYS A 156 14.38 36.15 7.53
N ASP A 157 15.53 36.77 7.33
CA ASP A 157 16.07 37.14 6.01
C ASP A 157 17.24 36.25 5.55
N GLN A 158 17.90 35.57 6.50
CA GLN A 158 18.97 34.61 6.26
C GLN A 158 18.68 33.31 6.99
N PHE A 159 18.97 32.20 6.31
CA PHE A 159 18.61 30.86 6.75
C PHE A 159 19.83 29.92 6.73
N ARG A 160 19.78 28.90 7.58
CA ARG A 160 20.76 27.82 7.75
C ARG A 160 20.10 26.47 7.50
N TYR A 161 20.89 25.39 7.43
CA TYR A 161 20.36 24.04 7.16
C TYR A 161 19.31 23.58 8.18
N GLU A 162 19.45 24.01 9.43
CA GLU A 162 18.57 23.70 10.54
C GLU A 162 17.17 24.34 10.40
N ASP A 163 17.07 25.46 9.69
CA ASP A 163 15.82 26.20 9.57
C ASP A 163 14.78 25.47 8.69
N TYR A 164 15.16 24.42 7.97
CA TYR A 164 14.23 23.60 7.19
C TYR A 164 13.40 22.65 8.04
N GLY A 165 13.68 22.52 9.34
CA GLY A 165 13.04 21.54 10.23
C GLY A 165 13.57 20.11 10.06
N ILE A 166 14.20 19.82 8.92
CA ILE A 166 15.02 18.62 8.68
C ILE A 166 16.42 19.06 8.23
N PRO A 167 17.50 18.36 8.61
CA PRO A 167 18.85 18.73 8.19
C PRO A 167 19.07 18.44 6.71
N VAL A 168 18.97 19.47 5.87
CA VAL A 168 19.17 19.40 4.42
C VAL A 168 20.14 20.48 3.93
N ALA A 169 21.05 20.09 3.04
CA ALA A 169 22.01 21.02 2.45
C ALA A 169 21.84 21.10 0.92
N PHE A 170 21.01 22.05 0.46
CA PHE A 170 20.86 22.37 -0.97
C PHE A 170 21.97 23.27 -1.51
N THR A 171 22.39 24.26 -0.72
CA THR A 171 23.33 25.32 -1.11
C THR A 171 24.17 25.75 0.07
N LYS A 172 25.35 26.32 -0.14
CA LYS A 172 26.20 26.81 0.94
C LYS A 172 25.45 27.80 1.86
N GLN A 173 25.48 27.57 3.18
CA GLN A 173 24.91 28.46 4.19
C GLN A 173 25.82 29.68 4.53
N PRO A 174 25.25 30.82 5.00
CA PRO A 174 23.82 31.12 5.05
C PRO A 174 23.24 31.43 3.65
N PHE A 175 21.96 31.13 3.45
CA PHE A 175 21.28 31.32 2.17
C PHE A 175 20.08 32.27 2.27
N SER A 176 19.65 32.76 1.10
CA SER A 176 18.59 33.78 0.96
C SER A 176 17.20 33.22 1.22
N ARG A 177 16.23 34.11 1.49
CA ARG A 177 14.80 33.79 1.59
C ARG A 177 14.26 33.05 0.35
N THR A 178 14.69 33.43 -0.85
CA THR A 178 14.26 32.77 -2.10
C THR A 178 14.73 31.32 -2.15
N THR A 179 16.00 31.08 -1.78
CA THR A 179 16.57 29.73 -1.72
C THR A 179 15.85 28.87 -0.69
N PHE A 180 15.58 29.43 0.49
CA PHE A 180 14.80 28.77 1.54
C PHE A 180 13.39 28.41 1.06
N PHE A 181 12.67 29.33 0.42
CA PHE A 181 11.32 29.06 -0.11
C PHE A 181 11.30 27.86 -1.06
N PHE A 182 12.17 27.83 -2.07
CA PHE A 182 12.21 26.71 -3.03
C PHE A 182 12.64 25.40 -2.37
N GLY A 183 13.60 25.45 -1.44
CA GLY A 183 13.99 24.28 -0.65
C GLY A 183 12.83 23.72 0.17
N SER A 184 12.08 24.59 0.87
CA SER A 184 10.92 24.20 1.68
C SER A 184 9.80 23.62 0.83
N VAL A 185 9.52 24.20 -0.35
CA VAL A 185 8.55 23.63 -1.31
C VAL A 185 8.99 22.24 -1.78
N PHE A 186 10.28 22.07 -2.10
CA PHE A 186 10.80 20.77 -2.55
C PHE A 186 10.70 19.71 -1.45
N ILE A 187 11.10 20.05 -0.21
CA ILE A 187 10.98 19.16 0.95
C ILE A 187 9.52 18.78 1.16
N TYR A 188 8.62 19.77 1.16
CA TYR A 188 7.19 19.54 1.36
C TYR A 188 6.62 18.56 0.34
N ILE A 189 6.88 18.78 -0.96
CA ILE A 189 6.43 17.88 -2.04
C ILE A 189 7.04 16.48 -1.86
N SER A 190 8.32 16.41 -1.51
CA SER A 190 9.01 15.13 -1.33
C SER A 190 8.44 14.33 -0.14
N SER A 191 8.17 14.99 0.99
CA SER A 191 7.53 14.38 2.16
C SER A 191 6.12 13.91 1.86
N LEU A 192 5.33 14.69 1.11
CA LEU A 192 4.00 14.25 0.64
C LEU A 192 4.11 12.99 -0.23
N TYR A 193 5.04 12.94 -1.19
CA TYR A 193 5.25 11.75 -2.00
C TYR A 193 5.70 10.54 -1.17
N MET A 194 6.54 10.73 -0.15
CA MET A 194 6.99 9.65 0.73
C MET A 194 5.80 9.01 1.45
N VAL A 195 4.95 9.85 2.06
CA VAL A 195 3.75 9.39 2.78
C VAL A 195 2.74 8.75 1.84
N LEU A 196 2.50 9.34 0.66
CA LEU A 196 1.62 8.73 -0.35
C LEU A 196 2.15 7.37 -0.82
N LYS A 197 3.47 7.21 -1.02
CA LYS A 197 4.09 5.92 -1.35
C LYS A 197 3.85 4.89 -0.26
N LYS A 198 4.11 5.23 0.99
CA LYS A 198 3.90 4.33 2.13
C LYS A 198 2.44 3.90 2.25
N ILE A 199 1.52 4.86 2.22
CA ILE A 199 0.08 4.62 2.26
C ILE A 199 -0.35 3.72 1.10
N GLY A 200 0.17 3.98 -0.11
CA GLY A 200 -0.11 3.16 -1.29
C GLY A 200 0.36 1.72 -1.15
N VAL A 201 1.55 1.49 -0.58
CA VAL A 201 2.06 0.15 -0.26
C VAL A 201 1.16 -0.54 0.76
N ASP A 202 0.83 0.15 1.85
CA ASP A 202 0.02 -0.44 2.93
C ASP A 202 -1.39 -0.77 2.45
N PHE A 203 -2.03 0.11 1.66
CA PHE A 203 -3.33 -0.19 1.07
C PHE A 203 -3.28 -1.40 0.16
N TYR A 204 -2.23 -1.52 -0.65
CA TYR A 204 -2.10 -2.66 -1.54
C TYR A 204 -1.95 -3.97 -0.78
N VAL A 205 -1.07 -4.00 0.23
CA VAL A 205 -0.85 -5.18 1.07
C VAL A 205 -2.10 -5.54 1.86
N VAL A 206 -2.77 -4.58 2.50
CA VAL A 206 -4.02 -4.82 3.22
C VAL A 206 -5.08 -5.34 2.26
N HIS A 207 -5.24 -4.74 1.09
CA HIS A 207 -6.20 -5.20 0.09
C HIS A 207 -5.91 -6.64 -0.35
N LEU A 208 -4.65 -6.98 -0.59
CA LEU A 208 -4.24 -8.34 -0.92
C LEU A 208 -4.57 -9.34 0.20
N VAL A 209 -4.28 -9.00 1.46
CA VAL A 209 -4.61 -9.82 2.62
C VAL A 209 -6.11 -10.03 2.75
N LEU A 210 -6.91 -8.98 2.54
CA LEU A 210 -8.38 -9.08 2.59
C LEU A 210 -8.91 -10.00 1.47
N MET A 211 -8.34 -9.93 0.27
CA MET A 211 -8.75 -10.79 -0.84
C MET A 211 -8.40 -12.25 -0.58
N VAL A 212 -7.19 -12.56 -0.10
CA VAL A 212 -6.81 -13.93 0.29
C VAL A 212 -7.71 -14.45 1.42
N THR A 213 -8.04 -13.60 2.41
CA THR A 213 -8.97 -13.95 3.49
C THR A 213 -10.36 -14.26 2.94
N ALA A 214 -10.84 -13.48 1.98
CA ALA A 214 -12.14 -13.71 1.33
C ALA A 214 -12.17 -15.05 0.58
N GLN A 215 -11.12 -15.37 -0.18
CA GLN A 215 -10.98 -16.66 -0.85
C GLN A 215 -11.00 -17.83 0.14
N TYR A 216 -10.24 -17.71 1.24
CA TYR A 216 -10.17 -18.75 2.27
C TYR A 216 -11.54 -18.99 2.92
N ARG A 217 -12.24 -17.93 3.32
CA ARG A 217 -13.59 -18.04 3.90
C ARG A 217 -14.60 -18.61 2.89
N TYR A 218 -14.50 -18.22 1.63
CA TYR A 218 -15.38 -18.74 0.57
C TYR A 218 -15.21 -20.25 0.40
N ILE A 219 -13.95 -20.72 0.30
CA ILE A 219 -13.63 -22.16 0.20
C ILE A 219 -14.14 -22.91 1.43
N ALA A 220 -13.92 -22.39 2.63
CA ALA A 220 -14.36 -23.05 3.87
C ALA A 220 -15.89 -23.19 3.93
N LEU A 221 -16.63 -22.14 3.57
CA LEU A 221 -18.10 -22.17 3.58
C LEU A 221 -18.67 -23.08 2.48
N LYS A 222 -18.06 -23.07 1.28
CA LYS A 222 -18.43 -24.01 0.21
C LYS A 222 -18.19 -25.46 0.62
N TYR A 223 -17.05 -25.74 1.25
CA TYR A 223 -16.75 -27.07 1.76
C TYR A 223 -17.77 -27.51 2.82
N ALA A 224 -18.08 -26.65 3.79
CA ALA A 224 -19.08 -26.93 4.82
C ALA A 224 -20.48 -27.21 4.23
N ALA A 225 -20.92 -26.42 3.24
CA ALA A 225 -22.20 -26.63 2.56
C ALA A 225 -22.25 -28.01 1.86
N ILE A 226 -21.18 -28.41 1.17
CA ILE A 226 -21.09 -29.73 0.52
C ILE A 226 -21.18 -30.86 1.56
N CYS A 227 -20.53 -30.72 2.71
CA CYS A 227 -20.59 -31.70 3.80
C CYS A 227 -21.99 -31.80 4.45
N GLN A 228 -22.69 -30.67 4.64
CA GLN A 228 -24.04 -30.66 5.21
C GLN A 228 -25.06 -31.32 4.27
N GLU A 229 -24.97 -31.10 2.97
CA GLU A 229 -25.79 -31.82 2.00
C GLU A 229 -25.50 -33.35 1.97
N GLU A 230 -24.29 -33.78 2.34
CA GLU A 230 -23.97 -35.22 2.49
C GLU A 230 -24.68 -35.85 3.71
N SER A 231 -24.87 -35.09 4.80
CA SER A 231 -25.66 -35.57 5.94
C SER A 231 -27.16 -35.68 5.64
N GLU A 232 -27.75 -34.68 4.97
CA GLU A 232 -29.20 -34.67 4.67
C GLU A 232 -29.58 -35.68 3.57
N SER A 233 -28.73 -35.88 2.55
CA SER A 233 -28.98 -36.86 1.49
C SER A 233 -28.82 -38.32 1.95
N ASN A 234 -28.07 -38.58 3.02
CA ASN A 234 -27.95 -39.91 3.61
C ASN A 234 -29.22 -40.35 4.35
N GLU A 235 -30.09 -39.42 4.76
CA GLU A 235 -31.39 -39.76 5.39
C GLU A 235 -32.46 -40.20 4.39
N PHE A 236 -32.39 -39.80 3.11
CA PHE A 236 -33.52 -39.93 2.17
C PHE A 236 -33.43 -41.03 1.08
N GLY A 237 -32.35 -41.81 0.95
CA GLY A 237 -32.40 -42.98 0.05
C GLY A 237 -31.07 -43.60 -0.36
N LYS A 238 -30.82 -44.82 0.13
CA LYS A 238 -29.58 -45.61 -0.08
C LYS A 238 -29.30 -46.11 -1.51
N LYS A 239 -30.05 -45.71 -2.55
CA LYS A 239 -29.87 -46.26 -3.91
C LYS A 239 -29.53 -45.23 -5.00
N TYR A 240 -29.66 -43.93 -4.73
CA TYR A 240 -29.26 -42.83 -5.63
C TYR A 240 -27.91 -42.20 -5.23
N SER A 241 -27.26 -42.69 -4.16
CA SER A 241 -26.18 -41.95 -3.49
C SER A 241 -24.79 -42.10 -4.11
N GLN A 242 -24.54 -43.10 -4.96
CA GLN A 242 -23.19 -43.39 -5.44
C GLN A 242 -22.73 -42.45 -6.56
N GLU A 243 -23.60 -42.09 -7.50
CA GLU A 243 -23.30 -41.10 -8.55
C GLU A 243 -23.22 -39.67 -7.99
N VAL A 244 -24.10 -39.32 -7.04
CA VAL A 244 -24.06 -38.04 -6.34
C VAL A 244 -22.77 -37.91 -5.51
N ARG A 245 -22.40 -38.98 -4.79
CA ARG A 245 -21.13 -39.03 -4.04
C ARG A 245 -19.91 -38.92 -4.97
N GLN A 246 -19.90 -39.58 -6.12
CA GLN A 246 -18.80 -39.44 -7.09
C GLN A 246 -18.73 -38.05 -7.73
N ARG A 247 -19.87 -37.40 -7.99
CA ARG A 247 -19.93 -36.02 -8.51
C ARG A 247 -19.39 -35.02 -7.48
N LYS A 248 -19.77 -35.18 -6.21
CA LYS A 248 -19.31 -34.36 -5.09
C LYS A 248 -17.83 -34.61 -4.75
N GLU A 249 -17.36 -35.85 -4.81
CA GLU A 249 -15.93 -36.18 -4.67
C GLU A 249 -15.10 -35.52 -5.78
N LYS A 250 -15.62 -35.48 -7.02
CA LYS A 250 -15.00 -34.74 -8.13
C LYS A 250 -14.98 -33.24 -7.86
N GLU A 251 -16.04 -32.64 -7.33
CA GLU A 251 -16.05 -31.22 -6.95
C GLU A 251 -15.04 -30.91 -5.85
N ILE A 252 -14.97 -31.71 -4.78
CA ILE A 252 -13.98 -31.55 -3.70
C ILE A 252 -12.56 -31.72 -4.24
N LYS A 253 -12.30 -32.74 -5.07
CA LYS A 253 -11.00 -32.91 -5.74
C LYS A 253 -10.65 -31.74 -6.65
N THR A 254 -11.64 -31.13 -7.30
CA THR A 254 -11.45 -29.95 -8.16
C THR A 254 -11.13 -28.72 -7.32
N LEU A 255 -11.84 -28.52 -6.21
CA LEU A 255 -11.58 -27.44 -5.26
C LEU A 255 -10.16 -27.54 -4.65
N CYS A 256 -9.76 -28.75 -4.24
CA CYS A 256 -8.41 -29.02 -3.73
C CYS A 256 -7.33 -28.83 -4.80
N ARG A 257 -7.58 -29.20 -6.06
CA ARG A 257 -6.65 -28.94 -7.17
C ARG A 257 -6.50 -27.45 -7.46
N HIS A 258 -7.62 -26.72 -7.42
CA HIS A 258 -7.60 -25.28 -7.62
C HIS A 258 -6.76 -24.59 -6.52
N HIS A 259 -6.87 -25.04 -5.27
CA HIS A 259 -6.03 -24.54 -4.18
C HIS A 259 -4.54 -24.93 -4.32
N LYS A 260 -4.24 -26.17 -4.74
CA LYS A 260 -2.86 -26.66 -4.93
C LYS A 260 -2.12 -25.95 -6.08
N ASN A 261 -2.83 -25.40 -7.04
CA ASN A 261 -2.23 -24.62 -8.14
C ASN A 261 -2.03 -23.13 -7.77
N VAL A 262 -2.50 -22.70 -6.59
CA VAL A 262 -2.44 -21.30 -6.12
C VAL A 262 -1.36 -21.08 -5.05
N ILE A 263 -0.96 -22.14 -4.32
CA ILE A 263 0.17 -22.16 -3.38
C ILE A 263 1.40 -22.74 -4.08
#